data_AF-A0A940D097-F1
#
_entry.id   AF-A0A940D097-F1
#
_cell.length_a   1.000
_cell.length_b   1.000
_cell.length_c   1.000
_cell.angle_alpha   90.00
_cell.angle_beta   90.00
_cell.angle_gamma   90.00
#
_symmetry.space_group_name_H-M   'P 1'
#
loop_
_entity.id
_entity.type
_entity.pdbx_description
1 polymer ?
#
loop_
_entity_poly.entity_id
_entity_poly.type
_entity_poly.pdbx_seq_one_letter_code
_entity_poly.pdbx_strand_id
1 'polypeptide(L)' 'MKLKDIQSSAPENKILLDKVGIKGFKYPITVLNREKGLQHTIAEINFYVD' A
#
# COMPACT_ATOMS: atom_id res chain seq x y z
N MET A 1 -4.65 15.12 -20.35
CA MET A 1 -3.64 14.16 -20.85
C MET A 1 -3.72 12.91 -19.98
N LYS A 2 -3.99 11.73 -20.54
CA LYS A 2 -4.22 10.50 -19.77
C LYS A 2 -2.86 9.85 -19.49
N LEU A 3 -2.56 9.53 -18.23
CA LEU A 3 -1.31 8.84 -17.88
C LEU A 3 -1.31 7.47 -18.57
N LYS A 4 -0.23 7.14 -19.27
CA LYS A 4 -0.07 5.80 -19.86
C LYS A 4 0.09 4.80 -18.72
N ASP A 5 -0.66 3.71 -18.77
CA ASP A 5 -0.49 2.60 -17.83
C ASP A 5 0.78 1.83 -18.20
N ILE A 6 1.87 2.15 -17.48
CA ILE A 6 3.18 1.52 -17.65
C ILE A 6 3.18 0.12 -17.01
N GLN A 7 2.41 -0.08 -15.93
CA GLN A 7 2.39 -1.33 -15.18
C GLN A 7 1.71 -2.46 -15.97
N SER A 8 0.65 -2.14 -16.72
CA SER A 8 -0.01 -3.10 -17.61
C SER A 8 0.70 -3.29 -18.96
N SER A 9 1.81 -2.57 -19.21
CA SER A 9 2.55 -2.67 -20.46
C SER A 9 3.59 -3.78 -20.43
N ALA A 10 3.77 -4.47 -21.56
CA ALA A 10 4.78 -5.51 -21.67
C ALA A 10 6.19 -4.89 -21.56
N PRO A 11 7.06 -5.36 -20.65
CA PRO A 11 8.38 -4.80 -20.47
C PRO A 11 9.32 -5.22 -21.61
N GLU A 12 10.15 -4.29 -22.09
CA GLU A 12 11.18 -4.56 -23.09
C GLU A 12 12.26 -5.52 -22.57
N ASN A 13 12.57 -5.46 -21.27
CA ASN A 13 13.44 -6.38 -20.56
C ASN A 13 12.65 -7.00 -19.40
N LYS A 14 12.46 -8.32 -19.41
CA LYS A 14 11.73 -9.01 -18.34
C LYS A 14 12.61 -9.12 -17.10
N ILE A 15 12.32 -8.29 -16.10
CA ILE A 15 12.84 -8.40 -14.74
C ILE A 15 11.69 -8.89 -13.87
N LEU A 16 11.91 -9.97 -13.14
CA LEU A 16 10.93 -10.46 -12.18
C LEU A 16 10.87 -9.48 -11.00
N LEU A 17 9.66 -9.11 -10.60
CA LEU A 17 9.42 -8.32 -9.39
C LEU A 17 8.91 -9.28 -8.33
N ASP A 18 9.69 -9.47 -7.26
CA ASP A 18 9.33 -10.41 -6.20
C ASP A 18 8.19 -9.89 -5.32
N LYS A 19 8.06 -8.56 -5.19
CA LYS A 19 6.96 -7.89 -4.50
C LYS A 19 6.65 -6.54 -5.14
N VAL A 20 5.37 -6.23 -5.33
CA VAL A 20 4.91 -4.92 -5.81
C VAL A 20 3.80 -4.36 -4.92
N GLY A 21 3.74 -3.04 -4.77
CA GLY A 21 2.71 -2.42 -3.96
C GLY A 21 2.95 -0.95 -3.61
N ILE A 22 2.34 -0.51 -2.51
CA ILE A 22 2.31 0.89 -2.06
C ILE A 22 2.93 1.00 -0.67
N LYS A 23 3.78 2.02 -0.47
CA LYS A 23 4.48 2.29 0.80
C LYS A 23 4.10 3.67 1.32
N GLY A 24 3.95 3.80 2.64
CA GLY A 24 3.71 5.08 3.30
C GLY A 24 2.27 5.59 3.20
N PHE A 25 1.30 4.70 2.99
CA PHE A 25 -0.11 5.08 2.88
C PHE A 25 -0.66 5.46 4.26
N LYS A 26 -1.07 6.73 4.43
CA LYS A 26 -1.65 7.22 5.69
C LYS A 26 -3.16 7.08 5.68
N TYR A 27 -3.71 6.37 6.67
CA TYR A 27 -5.16 6.11 6.74
C TYR A 27 -5.70 6.13 8.18
N PRO A 28 -6.89 6.72 8.42
CA PRO A 28 -7.53 6.66 9.73
C PRO A 28 -7.95 5.23 10.09
N ILE A 29 -7.60 4.79 11.29
CA ILE A 29 -7.98 3.48 11.81
C ILE A 29 -8.51 3.61 13.25
N THR A 30 -9.22 2.58 13.68
CA THR A 30 -9.62 2.38 15.08
C THR A 30 -8.87 1.18 15.63
N VAL A 31 -8.18 1.34 16.76
CA VAL A 31 -7.46 0.27 17.44
C VAL A 31 -8.13 -0.07 18.76
N LEU A 32 -8.17 -1.35 19.12
CA LEU A 32 -8.59 -1.79 20.43
C LEU A 32 -7.42 -1.68 21.41
N ASN A 33 -7.51 -0.73 22.34
CA ASN A 33 -6.59 -0.49 23.43
C ASN A 33 -7.10 -1.19 24.70
N ARG A 34 -6.24 -2.01 25.32
CA ARG A 34 -6.58 -2.81 26.51
C ARG A 34 -7.01 -1.96 27.71
N GLU A 35 -6.47 -0.76 27.87
CA GLU A 35 -6.78 0.13 29.00
C GLU A 35 -7.85 1.17 28.65
N LYS A 36 -7.85 1.64 27.40
CA LYS A 36 -8.67 2.78 26.96
C LYS A 36 -9.86 2.40 26.07
N GLY A 37 -10.10 1.10 25.84
CA GLY A 37 -11.16 0.65 24.96
C GLY A 37 -10.84 0.94 23.49
N LEU A 38 -11.71 1.62 22.75
CA LEU A 38 -11.47 1.95 21.34
C LEU A 38 -10.71 3.28 21.22
N GLN A 39 -9.68 3.31 20.39
CA GLN A 39 -8.88 4.52 20.12
C GLN A 39 -8.81 4.79 18.61
N HIS A 40 -9.08 6.03 18.21
CA HIS A 40 -8.92 6.50 16.83
C HIS A 40 -7.51 7.09 16.61
N THR A 41 -6.87 6.73 15.51
CA THR A 41 -5.53 7.22 15.15
C THR A 41 -5.31 7.20 13.63
N ILE A 42 -4.20 7.75 13.15
CA ILE A 42 -3.75 7.63 11.76
C ILE A 42 -2.62 6.59 11.71
N ALA A 43 -2.79 5.55 10.90
CA ALA A 43 -1.75 4.57 10.64
C ALA A 43 -0.98 4.88 9.36
N GLU A 44 0.29 4.50 9.32
CA GLU A 44 1.09 4.41 8.11
C GLU A 44 1.17 2.93 7.69
N ILE A 45 0.69 2.62 6.49
CA ILE A 45 0.47 1.26 6.00
C ILE A 45 1.30 1.02 4.74
N ASN A 46 1.86 -0.18 4.64
CA ASN A 46 2.51 -0.67 3.46
C ASN A 46 1.77 -1.91 2.94
N PHE A 47 1.33 -1.89 1.69
CA PHE A 47 0.64 -3.00 1.03
C PHE A 47 1.53 -3.57 -0.06
N TYR A 48 1.65 -4.90 -0.14
CA TYR A 48 2.42 -5.59 -1.16
C TYR A 48 1.72 -6.88 -1.58
N VAL A 49 1.92 -7.28 -2.83
CA VAL A 49 1.61 -8.62 -3.37
C VAL A 49 2.89 -9.25 -3.89
N ASP A 50 2.92 -10.58 -3.89
CA ASP A 50 3.94 -11.38 -4.59
C ASP A 50 3.62 -11.44 -6.09
#